data_AF-A0A1Q8QL85-F1
#
_entry.id   AF-A0A1Q8QL85-F1
#
_cell.length_a   1.000
_cell.length_b   1.000
_cell.length_c   1.000
_cell.angle_alpha   90.00
_cell.angle_beta   90.00
_cell.angle_gamma   90.00
#
_symmetry.space_group_name_H-M   'P 1'
#
loop_
_entity.id
_entity.type
_entity.pdbx_description
1 polymer ?
#
loop_
_entity_poly.entity_id
_entity_poly.type
_entity_poly.pdbx_seq_one_letter_code
_entity_poly.pdbx_strand_id
1 'polypeptide(L)'
;MNKHLTLITTTPPISLSWEEDASGPETPMKPIFDNPSLAKADRMVCAHCGEDITRSSLRIAVHGSHRHTVPTEHGIDQEIGCFSLAPGCLSAGHFALDFGQQAEGYWQMALCASCGNHLGWHHQTDSDMGFYGLILDHLAAGPDDNQEKAA
;
A
#
# COMPACT_ATOMS: atom_id res chain seq x y z
N MET A 1 2.38 -30.74 -53.34
CA MET A 1 1.55 -30.23 -52.23
C MET A 1 2.10 -30.86 -50.96
N ASN A 2 2.63 -30.18 -49.94
CA ASN A 2 2.49 -28.79 -49.51
C ASN A 2 3.87 -28.15 -49.23
N LYS A 3 3.95 -26.84 -49.48
CA LYS A 3 5.09 -25.99 -49.14
C LYS A 3 5.03 -25.64 -47.65
N HIS A 4 6.16 -25.65 -46.96
CA HIS A 4 6.39 -24.67 -45.90
C HIS A 4 7.88 -24.34 -45.78
N LEU A 5 8.15 -23.05 -45.62
CA LEU A 5 9.44 -22.39 -45.42
C LEU A 5 9.67 -22.16 -43.91
N THR A 6 10.75 -21.46 -43.54
CA THR A 6 10.90 -20.68 -42.29
C THR A 6 11.65 -21.39 -41.15
N LEU A 7 12.63 -20.80 -40.48
CA LEU A 7 13.59 -19.69 -40.72
C LEU A 7 14.72 -20.00 -39.73
N ILE A 8 15.99 -19.95 -40.15
CA ILE A 8 17.11 -20.08 -39.22
C ILE A 8 17.24 -18.74 -38.51
N THR A 9 16.67 -18.62 -37.30
CA THR A 9 16.93 -17.45 -36.45
C THR A 9 18.31 -17.63 -35.83
N THR A 10 19.25 -16.86 -36.35
CA THR A 10 20.56 -16.56 -35.79
C THR A 10 20.63 -16.68 -34.26
N THR A 11 21.62 -17.45 -33.82
CA THR A 11 22.47 -17.26 -32.64
C THR A 11 22.52 -15.77 -32.20
N PRO A 12 22.49 -15.46 -30.88
CA PRO A 12 23.01 -16.30 -29.80
C PRO A 12 21.95 -16.77 -28.78
N PRO A 13 22.29 -17.75 -27.93
CA PRO A 13 21.56 -17.92 -26.68
C PRO A 13 21.60 -16.58 -25.94
N ILE A 14 20.47 -16.14 -25.41
CA ILE A 14 20.46 -15.07 -24.41
C ILE A 14 21.23 -15.61 -23.21
N SER A 15 22.53 -15.31 -23.15
CA SER A 15 23.32 -15.48 -21.94
C SER A 15 22.97 -14.29 -21.05
N LEU A 16 22.10 -14.51 -20.08
CA LEU A 16 21.94 -13.59 -18.97
C LEU A 16 23.22 -13.69 -18.12
N SER A 17 24.24 -12.92 -18.47
CA SER A 17 25.30 -12.56 -17.54
C SER A 17 24.74 -11.47 -16.63
N TRP A 18 24.35 -11.86 -15.42
CA TRP A 18 24.13 -10.89 -14.35
C TRP A 18 25.52 -10.40 -13.93
N GLU A 19 25.87 -9.17 -14.28
CA GLU A 19 27.00 -8.50 -13.64
C GLU A 19 26.57 -8.19 -12.22
N GLU A 20 27.22 -8.80 -11.23
CA GLU A 20 27.22 -8.29 -9.86
C GLU A 20 27.97 -6.96 -9.87
N ASP A 21 27.30 -5.90 -10.31
CA ASP A 21 27.79 -4.54 -10.09
C ASP A 21 27.66 -4.24 -8.59
N ALA A 22 28.68 -4.68 -7.86
CA ALA A 22 29.02 -4.23 -6.53
C ALA A 22 29.50 -2.77 -6.60
N SER A 23 28.60 -1.86 -6.94
CA SER A 23 28.66 -0.42 -6.65
C SER A 23 27.44 0.29 -7.28
N GLY A 24 26.25 0.00 -6.75
CA GLY A 24 25.08 0.83 -7.03
C GLY A 24 25.34 2.28 -6.57
N PRO A 25 24.87 3.30 -7.31
CA PRO A 25 25.02 4.70 -6.89
C PRO A 25 24.44 4.85 -5.48
N GLU A 26 25.16 5.55 -4.60
CA GLU A 26 24.71 5.84 -3.24
C GLU A 26 23.28 6.36 -3.32
N THR A 27 22.33 5.50 -2.92
CA THR A 27 20.92 5.86 -2.94
C THR A 27 20.80 7.01 -1.94
N PRO A 28 20.49 8.23 -2.38
CA PRO A 28 20.40 9.35 -1.46
C PRO A 28 19.36 8.94 -0.41
N MET A 29 19.77 9.00 0.86
CA MET A 29 18.95 8.60 1.99
C MET A 29 17.56 9.18 1.81
N LYS A 30 16.61 8.30 1.47
CA LYS A 30 15.24 8.68 1.21
C LYS A 30 14.75 9.44 2.43
N PRO A 31 14.04 10.57 2.25
CA PRO A 31 13.36 11.19 3.37
C PRO A 31 12.49 10.11 4.02
N ILE A 32 12.83 9.79 5.27
CA ILE A 32 11.95 9.03 6.15
C ILE A 32 10.76 9.95 6.33
N PHE A 33 9.66 9.68 5.65
CA PHE A 33 8.41 10.38 5.91
C PHE A 33 7.83 9.82 7.20
N ASP A 34 8.49 10.10 8.32
CA ASP A 34 7.81 10.03 9.58
C ASP A 34 6.64 10.99 9.45
N ASN A 35 5.41 10.47 9.40
CA ASN A 35 4.26 11.32 9.65
C ASN A 35 4.04 11.37 11.17
N PRO A 36 4.78 12.23 11.93
CA PRO A 36 4.68 12.28 13.39
C PRO A 36 3.33 12.85 13.83
N SER A 37 2.68 13.64 12.95
CA SER A 37 1.36 14.19 13.21
C SER A 37 0.34 13.04 13.35
N LEU A 38 0.36 12.08 12.43
CA LEU A 38 -0.49 10.89 12.54
C LEU A 38 -0.11 10.03 13.74
N ALA A 39 1.17 9.89 14.09
CA ALA A 39 1.58 9.06 15.23
C ALA A 39 0.85 9.45 16.54
N LYS A 40 0.58 10.74 16.74
CA LYS A 40 -0.12 11.28 17.92
C LYS A 40 -1.62 11.51 17.71
N ALA A 41 -2.10 11.49 16.46
CA ALA A 41 -3.51 11.74 16.15
C ALA A 41 -4.39 10.58 16.63
N ASP A 42 -5.48 10.89 17.35
CA ASP A 42 -6.51 9.90 17.66
C ASP A 42 -7.38 9.61 16.43
N ARG A 43 -7.76 10.67 15.72
CA ARG A 43 -8.59 10.61 14.53
C ARG A 43 -7.76 10.81 13.28
N MET A 44 -7.96 9.96 12.27
CA MET A 44 -7.27 10.04 10.99
C MET A 44 -8.30 10.20 9.88
N VAL A 45 -8.16 11.28 9.13
CA VAL A 45 -9.10 11.69 8.08
C VAL A 45 -8.46 11.60 6.71
N CYS A 46 -9.26 11.61 5.65
CA CYS A 46 -8.76 11.69 4.29
C CYS A 46 -8.06 13.03 4.09
N ALA A 47 -6.78 13.02 3.67
CA ALA A 47 -6.05 14.26 3.41
C ALA A 47 -6.65 15.08 2.25
N HIS A 48 -7.41 14.45 1.35
CA HIS A 48 -8.02 15.10 0.21
C HIS A 48 -9.33 15.83 0.53
N CYS A 49 -10.23 15.20 1.31
CA CYS A 49 -11.57 15.75 1.57
C CYS A 49 -11.95 15.92 3.05
N GLY A 50 -11.13 15.43 3.99
CA GLY A 50 -11.39 15.52 5.42
C GLY A 50 -12.36 14.49 5.99
N GLU A 51 -12.82 13.52 5.20
CA GLU A 51 -13.70 12.43 5.67
C GLU A 51 -13.06 11.60 6.78
N ASP A 52 -13.83 11.14 7.77
CA ASP A 52 -13.32 10.26 8.84
C ASP A 52 -12.95 8.90 8.27
N ILE A 53 -11.68 8.48 8.39
CA ILE A 53 -11.22 7.21 7.81
C ILE A 53 -11.06 6.13 8.88
N THR A 54 -10.29 6.42 9.92
CA THR A 54 -9.96 5.44 10.97
C THR A 54 -9.46 6.13 12.24
N ARG A 55 -9.20 5.34 13.28
CA ARG A 55 -8.82 5.78 14.63
C ARG A 55 -7.51 5.14 15.08
N SER A 56 -6.83 5.81 16.01
CA SER A 56 -5.58 5.33 16.60
C SER A 56 -5.75 3.98 17.31
N SER A 57 -6.91 3.77 17.91
CA SER A 57 -7.31 2.53 18.60
C SER A 57 -7.47 1.33 17.66
N LEU A 58 -7.55 1.57 16.35
CA LEU A 58 -7.69 0.53 15.33
C LEU A 58 -6.34 0.14 14.71
N ARG A 59 -5.23 0.72 15.18
CA ARG A 59 -3.89 0.30 14.73
C ARG A 59 -3.61 -1.13 15.15
N ILE A 60 -3.10 -1.93 14.22
CA ILE A 60 -2.64 -3.29 14.48
C ILE A 60 -1.21 -3.47 14.00
N ALA A 61 -0.54 -4.48 14.55
CA ALA A 61 0.74 -4.94 14.05
C ALA A 61 0.54 -6.14 13.12
N VAL A 62 1.02 -6.04 11.89
CA VAL A 62 1.06 -7.11 10.90
C VAL A 62 2.53 -7.53 10.76
N HIS A 63 2.83 -8.82 10.88
CA HIS A 63 4.20 -9.33 10.94
C HIS A 63 5.11 -8.61 11.96
N GLY A 64 4.53 -8.20 13.09
CA GLY A 64 5.27 -7.54 14.19
C GLY A 64 5.46 -6.03 14.05
N SER A 65 4.95 -5.39 12.99
CA SER A 65 5.02 -3.94 12.83
C SER A 65 3.66 -3.34 12.44
N HIS A 66 3.38 -2.13 12.89
CA HIS A 66 2.23 -1.35 12.39
C HIS A 66 2.57 -0.63 11.08
N ARG A 67 3.83 -0.21 10.91
CA ARG A 67 4.30 0.54 9.75
C ARG A 67 5.13 -0.34 8.83
N HIS A 68 4.86 -0.23 7.54
CA HIS A 68 5.60 -0.91 6.50
C HIS A 68 6.00 0.09 5.44
N THR A 69 7.23 -0.04 4.96
CA THR A 69 7.78 0.79 3.91
C THR A 69 7.73 0.01 2.61
N VAL A 70 7.03 0.54 1.61
CA VAL A 70 6.92 -0.12 0.31
C VAL A 70 7.74 0.67 -0.72
N PRO A 71 8.72 0.03 -1.37
CA PRO A 71 9.51 0.68 -2.40
C PRO A 71 8.64 0.99 -3.62
N THR A 72 8.70 2.22 -4.11
CA THR A 72 8.13 2.60 -5.41
C THR A 72 9.21 2.64 -6.48
N GLU A 73 8.82 2.40 -7.73
CA GLU A 73 9.69 2.44 -8.92
C GLU A 73 10.42 3.78 -9.08
N HIS A 74 9.87 4.86 -8.53
CA HIS A 74 10.44 6.20 -8.60
C HIS A 74 11.35 6.57 -7.43
N GLY A 75 11.68 5.61 -6.54
CA GLY A 75 12.57 5.92 -5.44
C GLY A 75 11.96 6.89 -4.43
N ILE A 76 10.64 6.79 -4.20
CA ILE A 76 9.98 7.35 -3.00
C ILE A 76 9.41 6.16 -2.23
N ASP A 77 9.83 5.95 -0.98
CA ASP A 77 9.26 4.87 -0.17
C ASP A 77 7.90 5.34 0.36
N GLN A 78 6.82 4.64 0.03
CA GLN A 78 5.51 4.93 0.61
C GLN A 78 5.39 4.26 1.98
N GLU A 79 4.98 5.03 2.99
CA GLU A 79 4.66 4.47 4.30
C GLU A 79 3.21 3.98 4.35
N ILE A 80 3.07 2.72 4.77
CA ILE A 80 1.78 2.04 4.96
C ILE A 80 1.56 1.81 6.45
N GLY A 81 0.42 2.23 6.97
CA GLY A 81 -0.05 1.88 8.32
C GLY A 81 -1.10 0.77 8.28
N CYS A 82 -0.99 -0.21 9.18
CA CYS A 82 -1.94 -1.32 9.28
C CYS A 82 -3.05 -1.07 10.32
N PHE A 83 -4.30 -1.19 9.91
CA PHE A 83 -5.49 -0.96 10.73
C PHE A 83 -6.44 -2.15 10.66
N SER A 84 -7.03 -2.53 11.80
CA SER A 84 -8.05 -3.58 11.83
C SER A 84 -9.31 -3.16 11.08
N LEU A 85 -9.68 -1.88 11.17
CA LEU A 85 -10.86 -1.33 10.51
C LEU A 85 -10.57 0.08 9.97
N ALA A 86 -11.20 0.41 8.84
CA ALA A 86 -11.22 1.75 8.27
C ALA A 86 -12.65 2.06 7.77
N PRO A 87 -13.58 2.43 8.67
CA PRO A 87 -15.00 2.60 8.34
C PRO A 87 -15.28 3.67 7.27
N GLY A 88 -14.38 4.64 7.08
CA GLY A 88 -14.49 5.64 6.01
C GLY A 88 -14.01 5.17 4.64
N CYS A 89 -13.56 3.92 4.54
CA CYS A 89 -13.13 3.33 3.29
C CYS A 89 -14.25 2.54 2.61
N LEU A 90 -14.32 2.68 1.29
CA LEU A 90 -15.01 1.78 0.39
C LEU A 90 -13.98 0.81 -0.22
N SER A 91 -14.15 -0.49 -0.01
CA SER A 91 -13.34 -1.51 -0.67
C SER A 91 -13.85 -1.80 -2.08
N ALA A 92 -12.98 -1.71 -3.09
CA ALA A 92 -13.34 -1.86 -4.49
C ALA A 92 -12.38 -2.77 -5.26
N GLY A 93 -12.95 -3.55 -6.18
CA GLY A 93 -12.21 -4.50 -7.02
C GLY A 93 -11.86 -5.80 -6.29
N HIS A 94 -11.33 -6.77 -7.01
CA HIS A 94 -10.76 -7.99 -6.45
C HIS A 94 -9.40 -8.17 -7.10
N PHE A 95 -8.34 -7.70 -6.45
CA PHE A 95 -6.97 -7.99 -6.84
C PHE A 95 -6.58 -9.28 -6.13
N ALA A 96 -7.12 -10.40 -6.62
CA ALA A 96 -6.31 -11.60 -6.63
C ALA A 96 -5.21 -11.27 -7.64
N LEU A 97 -4.06 -10.78 -7.18
CA LEU A 97 -2.89 -10.71 -8.04
C LEU A 97 -2.77 -12.10 -8.68
N ASP A 98 -2.76 -12.15 -10.01
CA ASP A 98 -2.56 -13.33 -10.87
C ASP A 98 -1.20 -14.06 -10.60
N PHE A 99 -0.64 -13.93 -9.40
CA PHE A 99 0.72 -14.31 -9.01
C PHE A 99 0.86 -14.91 -7.60
N GLY A 100 -0.23 -15.10 -6.84
CA GLY A 100 -0.17 -15.63 -5.46
C GLY A 100 -1.18 -16.74 -5.18
N GLN A 101 -0.77 -17.76 -4.41
CA GLN A 101 -1.66 -18.84 -3.97
C GLN A 101 -2.83 -18.24 -3.15
N GLN A 102 -4.07 -18.64 -3.45
CA GLN A 102 -5.30 -18.18 -2.76
C GLN A 102 -5.27 -18.39 -1.23
N ALA A 103 -4.37 -19.25 -0.73
CA ALA A 103 -4.18 -19.51 0.69
C ALA A 103 -3.70 -18.29 1.49
N GLU A 104 -3.19 -17.24 0.84
CA GLU A 104 -2.67 -16.03 1.51
C GLU A 104 -3.68 -14.87 1.56
N GLY A 105 -4.92 -15.08 1.08
CA GLY A 105 -5.95 -14.05 1.01
C GLY A 105 -5.93 -13.21 -0.27
N TYR A 106 -6.88 -12.30 -0.41
CA TYR A 106 -7.01 -11.40 -1.56
C TYR A 106 -6.97 -9.93 -1.14
N TRP A 107 -6.55 -9.08 -2.07
CA TRP A 107 -6.45 -7.64 -1.86
C TRP A 107 -7.51 -6.88 -2.65
N GLN A 108 -8.03 -5.80 -2.08
CA GLN A 108 -8.92 -4.86 -2.74
C GLN A 108 -8.36 -3.44 -2.59
N MET A 109 -8.70 -2.53 -3.50
CA MET A 109 -8.42 -1.11 -3.27
C MET A 109 -9.27 -0.62 -2.11
N ALA A 110 -8.68 0.16 -1.21
CA ALA A 110 -9.40 0.95 -0.21
C ALA A 110 -9.47 2.39 -0.73
N LEU A 111 -10.67 2.84 -1.07
CA LEU A 111 -10.95 4.19 -1.55
C LEU A 111 -11.64 4.99 -0.44
N CYS A 112 -11.44 6.30 -0.37
CA CYS A 112 -12.27 7.15 0.47
C CYS A 112 -13.73 7.02 0.02
N ALA A 113 -14.64 6.64 0.92
CA ALA A 113 -16.06 6.48 0.59
C ALA A 113 -16.73 7.80 0.16
N SER A 114 -16.15 8.94 0.53
CA SER A 114 -16.68 10.28 0.26
C SER A 114 -16.18 10.85 -1.07
N CYS A 115 -14.86 10.85 -1.32
CA CYS A 115 -14.28 11.48 -2.50
C CYS A 115 -13.69 10.50 -3.54
N GLY A 116 -13.64 9.20 -3.22
CA GLY A 116 -13.05 8.18 -4.09
C GLY A 116 -11.52 8.17 -4.16
N ASN A 117 -10.83 9.05 -3.41
CA ASN A 117 -9.37 9.06 -3.40
C ASN A 117 -8.82 7.70 -2.96
N HIS A 118 -7.79 7.19 -3.65
CA HIS A 118 -7.16 5.94 -3.27
C HIS A 118 -6.43 6.11 -1.94
N LEU A 119 -6.76 5.33 -0.91
CA LEU A 119 -6.16 5.43 0.42
C LEU A 119 -5.24 4.25 0.76
N GLY A 120 -5.25 3.18 -0.06
CA GLY A 120 -4.43 2.00 0.16
C GLY A 120 -5.20 0.74 -0.21
N TRP A 121 -5.06 -0.31 0.59
CA TRP A 121 -5.63 -1.62 0.29
C TRP A 121 -6.30 -2.28 1.49
N HIS A 122 -7.28 -3.13 1.20
CA HIS A 122 -7.93 -4.02 2.16
C HIS A 122 -7.53 -5.46 1.85
N HIS A 123 -6.86 -6.11 2.80
CA HIS A 123 -6.54 -7.53 2.75
C HIS A 123 -7.63 -8.33 3.43
N GLN A 124 -8.11 -9.39 2.79
CA GLN A 124 -9.07 -10.32 3.37
C GLN A 124 -8.55 -11.74 3.25
N THR A 125 -8.88 -12.54 4.26
CA THR A 125 -8.69 -13.99 4.24
C THR A 125 -10.05 -14.65 4.47
N ASP A 126 -10.21 -15.91 4.04
CA ASP A 126 -11.47 -16.63 4.21
C ASP A 126 -11.82 -16.93 5.68
N SER A 127 -10.85 -16.85 6.58
CA SER A 127 -10.97 -17.31 7.97
C SER A 127 -10.83 -16.24 9.04
N ASP A 128 -10.34 -15.05 8.71
CA ASP A 128 -10.08 -13.97 9.68
C ASP A 128 -10.71 -12.65 9.25
N MET A 129 -10.97 -11.78 10.22
CA MET A 129 -11.34 -10.40 9.94
C MET A 129 -10.12 -9.71 9.33
N GLY A 130 -10.19 -9.46 8.02
CA GLY A 130 -9.12 -8.80 7.26
C GLY A 130 -8.66 -7.46 7.85
N PHE A 131 -7.65 -6.85 7.21
CA PHE A 131 -7.09 -5.59 7.67
C PHE A 131 -6.85 -4.62 6.52
N TYR A 132 -6.65 -3.35 6.88
CA TYR A 132 -6.37 -2.27 5.95
C TYR A 132 -4.91 -1.86 6.04
N GLY A 133 -4.22 -1.81 4.91
CA GLY A 133 -2.94 -1.12 4.75
C GLY A 133 -3.18 0.21 4.07
N LEU A 134 -3.15 1.31 4.84
CA LEU A 134 -3.41 2.65 4.33
C LEU A 134 -2.12 3.44 4.11
N ILE A 135 -2.04 4.15 3.00
CA ILE A 135 -0.95 5.06 2.65
C ILE A 135 -1.04 6.26 3.59
N LEU A 136 -0.05 6.41 4.47
CA LEU A 136 -0.08 7.42 5.52
C LEU A 136 -0.07 8.84 4.97
N ASP A 137 0.55 9.07 3.81
CA ASP A 137 0.55 10.38 3.15
C ASP A 137 -0.81 10.78 2.58
N HIS A 138 -1.74 9.83 2.43
CA HIS A 138 -3.11 10.10 1.99
C HIS A 138 -4.05 10.35 3.18
N LEU A 139 -3.52 10.33 4.40
CA LEU A 139 -4.23 10.61 5.64
C LEU A 139 -3.70 11.89 6.30
N ALA A 140 -4.58 12.55 7.04
CA ALA A 140 -4.24 13.70 7.87
C ALA A 140 -4.77 13.49 9.30
N ALA A 141 -4.18 14.19 10.27
CA ALA A 141 -4.72 14.24 11.62
C ALA A 141 -6.08 14.97 11.60
N GLY A 142 -7.12 14.31 12.07
CA GLY A 142 -8.42 14.94 12.30
C GLY A 142 -8.39 15.84 13.54
N PRO A 143 -9.30 16.82 13.64
CA PRO A 143 -9.49 17.56 14.87
C PRO A 143 -9.88 16.61 16.02
N ASP A 144 -9.35 16.86 17.21
CA ASP A 144 -9.72 16.12 18.41
C ASP A 144 -11.15 16.50 18.82
N ASP A 145 -11.99 15.48 19.05
CA ASP A 145 -13.39 15.63 19.52
C ASP A 145 -13.49 16.41 20.86
N ASN A 146 -12.35 16.61 21.55
CA ASN A 146 -12.25 17.31 22.83
C ASN A 146 -12.07 18.84 22.74
N GLN A 147 -11.79 19.40 21.55
CA GLN A 147 -11.64 20.87 21.41
C GLN A 147 -12.96 21.59 21.10
N GLU A 148 -13.99 20.87 20.67
CA GLU A 148 -15.28 21.47 20.27
C GLU A 148 -16.24 21.74 21.45
N LYS A 149 -15.94 21.23 22.65
CA LYS A 149 -16.72 21.48 23.88
C LYS A 149 -16.30 22.69 24.70
N ALA A 150 -15.28 23.44 24.26
CA ALA A 150 -14.72 24.57 24.99
C ALA A 150 -15.02 25.95 24.35
N ALA A 151 -15.86 26.01 23.32
CA ALA A 151 -16.28 27.24 22.64
C ALA A 151 -17.74 27.58 22.95
#